data_AF-A0A1Y5DWA6-F1
#
_entry.id   AF-A0A1Y5DWA6-F1
#
_cell.length_a   1.000
_cell.length_b   1.000
_cell.length_c   1.000
_cell.angle_alpha   90.00
_cell.angle_beta   90.00
_cell.angle_gamma   90.00
#
_symmetry.space_group_name_H-M   'P 1'
#
loop_
_entity.id
_entity.type
_entity.pdbx_description
1 polymer ?
#
loop_
_entity_poly.entity_id
_entity_poly.type
_entity_poly.pdbx_seq_one_letter_code
_entity_poly.pdbx_strand_id
1 'polypeptide(L)'
;SARRQLALKLRVSSGSLNSASLKENTHCRNVIIFSSEDQSHRFIPSTRSEADLSIIREIERPIENGGNTVGYHKDGFQNVINRHPESMTAIAAWLSLVSDCRLADDFDQNNPHLIAHELQILNSIPDDLSEYGDVQMSWDIIENRDFIRAVFWLARSFYGACNLSKALKWFTYSNSLCDHYSHETEEYLEDLKLDKPTGTVGKWKSQWD
;
A
#
# COMPACT_ATOMS: atom_id res chain seq x y z
N SER A 1 -11.40 23.72 21.44
CA SER A 1 -10.09 23.50 22.11
C SER A 1 -9.06 24.45 21.53
N ALA A 2 -8.32 25.16 22.38
CA ALA A 2 -7.23 26.06 21.99
C ALA A 2 -6.19 25.35 21.09
N ARG A 3 -5.98 24.04 21.26
CA ARG A 3 -5.09 23.23 20.41
C ARG A 3 -5.60 23.10 18.96
N ARG A 4 -6.92 23.05 18.75
CA ARG A 4 -7.53 22.94 17.41
C ARG A 4 -7.39 24.24 16.61
N GLN A 5 -7.45 25.39 17.28
CA GLN A 5 -7.23 26.70 16.66
C GLN A 5 -5.74 26.96 16.37
N LEU A 6 -4.83 26.44 17.21
CA LEU A 6 -3.38 26.51 16.97
C LEU A 6 -2.95 25.65 15.76
N ALA A 7 -3.50 24.44 15.64
CA ALA A 7 -3.27 23.56 14.49
C ALA A 7 -3.83 24.15 13.18
N LEU A 8 -4.98 24.84 13.24
CA LEU A 8 -5.53 25.54 12.08
C LEU A 8 -4.66 26.74 11.68
N LYS A 9 -4.13 27.52 12.64
CA LYS A 9 -3.21 28.64 12.35
C LYS A 9 -1.90 28.20 11.69
N LEU A 10 -1.36 27.04 12.05
CA LEU A 10 -0.17 26.46 11.40
C LEU A 10 -0.44 25.97 9.97
N ARG A 11 -1.70 25.66 9.64
CA ARG A 11 -2.09 25.14 8.33
C ARG A 11 -2.34 26.23 7.28
N VAL A 12 -2.61 27.48 7.70
CA VAL A 12 -2.83 28.63 6.79
C VAL A 12 -1.54 29.39 6.48
N SER A 13 -0.42 29.11 7.15
CA SER A 13 0.90 29.65 6.79
C SER A 13 1.67 28.73 5.85
N SER A 14 0.98 28.14 4.87
CA SER A 14 1.57 27.47 3.71
C SER A 14 2.21 28.49 2.76
N GLY A 15 3.13 29.30 3.28
CA GLY A 15 4.18 29.95 2.52
C GLY A 15 5.47 29.22 2.86
N SER A 16 6.10 28.64 1.83
CA SER A 16 7.37 27.90 1.86
C SER A 16 8.24 28.20 3.11
N LEU A 17 8.26 27.25 4.06
CA LEU A 17 9.19 27.26 5.18
C LEU A 17 10.49 26.57 4.76
N ASN A 18 11.21 27.17 3.81
CA ASN A 18 12.63 26.90 3.60
C ASN A 18 13.42 27.56 4.74
N SER A 19 13.23 27.06 5.97
CA SER A 19 14.10 27.39 7.10
C SER A 19 15.33 26.50 7.03
N ALA A 20 16.52 27.08 6.83
CA ALA A 20 17.80 26.37 6.83
C ALA A 20 18.11 25.59 8.14
N SER A 21 17.28 25.75 9.18
CA SER A 21 17.39 25.05 10.48
C SER A 21 16.32 23.98 10.71
N LEU A 22 15.31 23.85 9.84
CA LEU A 22 14.37 22.73 9.88
C LEU A 22 14.97 21.58 9.09
N LYS A 23 15.54 20.59 9.78
CA LYS A 23 15.88 19.32 9.14
C LYS A 23 14.58 18.61 8.77
N GLU A 24 14.45 18.26 7.50
CA GLU A 24 13.37 17.41 7.02
C GLU A 24 13.41 16.09 7.80
N ASN A 25 12.28 15.68 8.38
CA ASN A 25 12.23 14.46 9.18
C ASN A 25 12.13 13.24 8.24
N THR A 26 13.25 12.89 7.62
CA THR A 26 13.37 11.77 6.68
C THR A 26 13.11 10.41 7.33
N HIS A 27 13.14 10.31 8.67
CA HIS A 27 12.82 9.09 9.41
C HIS A 27 11.37 8.60 9.20
N CYS A 28 10.47 9.50 8.77
CA CYS A 28 9.04 9.24 8.61
C CYS A 28 8.60 9.12 7.15
N ARG A 29 9.53 8.94 6.20
CA ARG A 29 9.19 8.84 4.78
C ARG A 29 9.74 7.56 4.19
N ASN A 30 8.93 6.95 3.35
CA ASN A 30 9.40 5.96 2.41
C ASN A 30 10.02 6.68 1.22
N VAL A 31 11.01 6.05 0.58
CA VAL A 31 11.65 6.61 -0.61
C VAL A 31 11.84 5.50 -1.62
N ILE A 32 11.64 5.79 -2.90
CA ILE A 32 12.11 4.94 -3.99
C ILE A 32 13.31 5.64 -4.62
N ILE A 33 14.43 4.94 -4.69
CA ILE A 33 15.64 5.41 -5.35
C ILE A 33 15.96 4.52 -6.55
N PHE A 34 16.50 5.14 -7.60
CA PHE A 34 17.10 4.40 -8.70
C PHE A 34 18.59 4.16 -8.41
N SER A 35 19.03 2.92 -8.51
CA SER A 35 20.42 2.52 -8.37
C SER A 35 21.02 2.34 -9.76
N SER A 36 21.96 3.22 -10.10
CA SER A 36 22.67 3.15 -11.39
C SER A 36 23.62 1.96 -11.49
N GLU A 37 24.04 1.37 -10.38
CA GLU A 37 24.98 0.24 -10.34
C GLU A 37 24.36 -1.05 -10.87
N ASP A 38 23.11 -1.32 -10.49
CA ASP A 38 22.35 -2.51 -10.87
C ASP A 38 21.13 -2.20 -11.76
N GLN A 39 20.96 -0.93 -12.16
CA GLN A 39 19.87 -0.44 -13.00
C GLN A 39 18.49 -0.82 -12.45
N SER A 40 18.33 -0.74 -11.13
CA SER A 40 17.11 -1.17 -10.44
C SER A 40 16.56 -0.10 -9.50
N HIS A 41 15.25 -0.20 -9.22
CA HIS A 41 14.60 0.63 -8.22
C HIS A 41 14.62 -0.06 -6.87
N ARG A 42 14.90 0.72 -5.82
CA ARG A 42 14.93 0.26 -4.44
C ARG A 42 13.99 1.09 -3.59
N PHE A 43 13.09 0.42 -2.91
CA PHE A 43 12.28 0.98 -1.86
C PHE A 43 13.06 1.00 -0.56
N ILE A 44 13.11 2.16 0.08
CA ILE A 44 13.66 2.37 1.41
C ILE A 44 12.48 2.65 2.32
N PRO A 45 12.10 1.72 3.22
CA PRO A 45 11.04 1.94 4.17
C PRO A 45 11.40 3.06 5.15
N SER A 46 10.39 3.77 5.64
CA SER A 46 10.58 4.62 6.81
C SER A 46 11.05 3.81 8.02
N THR A 47 11.81 4.43 8.92
CA THR A 47 12.27 3.78 10.16
C THR A 47 11.10 3.28 11.02
N ARG A 48 9.94 3.93 10.93
CA ARG A 48 8.71 3.48 11.61
C ARG A 48 8.11 2.24 10.96
N SER A 49 8.09 2.16 9.63
CA SER A 49 7.69 0.94 8.91
C SER A 49 8.57 -0.25 9.29
N GLU A 50 9.90 -0.05 9.37
CA GLU A 50 10.83 -1.10 9.79
C GLU A 50 10.55 -1.55 11.23
N ALA A 51 10.32 -0.61 12.15
CA ALA A 51 10.02 -0.93 13.55
C ALA A 51 8.67 -1.69 13.70
N ASP A 52 7.70 -1.37 12.85
CA ASP A 52 6.37 -1.97 12.88
C ASP A 52 6.37 -3.45 12.45
N LEU A 53 7.39 -3.95 11.73
CA LEU A 53 7.48 -5.34 11.30
C LEU A 53 7.21 -6.36 12.43
N SER A 54 7.77 -6.10 13.61
CA SER A 54 7.56 -6.96 14.78
C SER A 54 6.13 -6.92 15.31
N ILE A 55 5.49 -5.75 15.28
CA ILE A 55 4.11 -5.53 15.71
C ILE A 55 3.15 -6.20 14.73
N ILE A 56 3.39 -6.05 13.43
CA ILE A 56 2.58 -6.68 12.38
C ILE A 56 2.63 -8.21 12.52
N ARG A 57 3.83 -8.78 12.69
CA ARG A 57 3.99 -10.23 12.93
C ARG A 57 3.30 -10.72 14.20
N GLU A 58 3.22 -9.90 15.24
CA GLU A 58 2.49 -10.22 16.46
C GLU A 58 0.97 -10.24 16.20
N ILE A 59 0.45 -9.28 15.44
CA ILE A 59 -0.96 -9.21 15.04
C ILE A 59 -1.33 -10.39 14.15
N GLU A 60 -0.45 -10.82 13.24
CA GLU A 60 -0.66 -11.95 12.34
C GLU A 60 -0.68 -13.33 13.03
N ARG A 61 -0.31 -13.41 14.32
CA ARG A 61 -0.27 -14.71 15.00
C ARG A 61 -1.67 -15.32 15.08
N PRO A 62 -1.79 -16.63 14.81
CA PRO A 62 -3.05 -17.34 14.95
C PRO A 62 -3.64 -17.16 16.35
N ILE A 63 -4.92 -16.79 16.41
CA ILE A 63 -5.65 -16.66 17.67
C ILE A 63 -6.15 -18.04 18.06
N GLU A 64 -5.69 -18.57 19.20
CA GLU A 64 -6.01 -19.93 19.65
C GLU A 64 -7.50 -20.14 20.03
N ASN A 65 -8.27 -19.05 20.18
CA ASN A 65 -9.67 -19.10 20.61
C ASN A 65 -10.59 -18.53 19.51
N GLY A 66 -11.53 -19.34 19.03
CA GLY A 66 -12.39 -19.14 17.85
C GLY A 66 -13.37 -17.95 17.88
N GLY A 67 -12.85 -16.73 18.01
CA GLY A 67 -13.56 -15.47 17.78
C GLY A 67 -13.44 -14.96 16.34
N ASN A 68 -13.91 -13.73 16.08
CA ASN A 68 -13.75 -13.06 14.78
C ASN A 68 -12.29 -12.64 14.57
N THR A 69 -11.47 -13.55 14.07
CA THR A 69 -10.03 -13.38 13.80
C THR A 69 -9.76 -12.29 12.77
N VAL A 70 -10.55 -12.26 11.70
CA VAL A 70 -10.42 -11.29 10.60
C VAL A 70 -10.64 -9.85 11.07
N GLY A 71 -11.70 -9.61 11.86
CA GLY A 71 -11.97 -8.29 12.44
C GLY A 71 -10.84 -7.81 13.36
N TYR A 72 -10.32 -8.71 14.20
CA TYR A 72 -9.20 -8.42 15.09
C TYR A 72 -7.93 -8.01 14.32
N HIS A 73 -7.54 -8.78 13.29
CA HIS A 73 -6.36 -8.45 12.48
C HIS A 73 -6.53 -7.12 11.75
N LYS A 74 -7.71 -6.89 11.13
CA LYS A 74 -8.02 -5.65 10.40
C LYS A 74 -7.87 -4.42 11.29
N ASP A 75 -8.47 -4.45 12.48
CA ASP A 75 -8.40 -3.35 13.43
C ASP A 75 -6.98 -3.18 13.99
N GLY A 76 -6.27 -4.29 14.22
CA GLY A 76 -4.85 -4.30 14.62
C GLY A 76 -3.97 -3.55 13.62
N PHE A 77 -4.04 -3.92 12.33
CA PHE A 77 -3.29 -3.25 11.26
C PHE A 77 -3.70 -1.79 11.12
N GLN A 78 -5.00 -1.48 11.14
CA GLN A 78 -5.49 -0.11 11.05
C GLN A 78 -4.99 0.77 12.22
N ASN A 79 -4.86 0.21 13.42
CA ASN A 79 -4.31 0.93 14.57
C ASN A 79 -2.81 1.25 14.42
N VAL A 80 -2.06 0.41 13.72
CA VAL A 80 -0.66 0.72 13.35
C VAL A 80 -0.65 1.84 12.32
N ILE A 81 -1.43 1.73 11.24
CA ILE A 81 -1.51 2.75 10.17
C ILE A 81 -1.95 4.11 10.71
N ASN A 82 -2.90 4.15 11.66
CA ASN A 82 -3.34 5.40 12.28
C ASN A 82 -2.22 6.12 13.05
N ARG A 83 -1.24 5.38 13.57
CA ARG A 83 -0.06 5.93 14.26
C ARG A 83 1.05 6.27 13.26
N HIS A 84 1.29 5.37 12.32
CA HIS A 84 2.36 5.42 11.31
C HIS A 84 1.74 5.30 9.91
N PRO A 85 1.17 6.40 9.37
CA PRO A 85 0.43 6.37 8.12
C PRO A 85 1.29 6.06 6.89
N GLU A 86 2.61 6.15 7.00
CA GLU A 86 3.54 5.75 5.95
C GLU A 86 3.98 4.28 6.04
N SER A 87 3.57 3.55 7.09
CA SER A 87 4.05 2.19 7.36
C SER A 87 3.61 1.22 6.26
N MET A 88 4.51 0.99 5.30
CA MET A 88 4.21 0.19 4.11
C MET A 88 3.95 -1.27 4.47
N THR A 89 4.64 -1.78 5.49
CA THR A 89 4.39 -3.11 6.05
C THR A 89 2.96 -3.22 6.58
N ALA A 90 2.49 -2.23 7.34
CA ALA A 90 1.13 -2.24 7.89
C ALA A 90 0.06 -2.08 6.80
N ILE A 91 0.31 -1.19 5.82
CA ILE A 91 -0.56 -0.98 4.65
C ILE A 91 -0.67 -2.27 3.84
N ALA A 92 0.46 -2.92 3.52
CA ALA A 92 0.48 -4.18 2.77
C ALA A 92 -0.29 -5.29 3.50
N ALA A 93 -0.09 -5.44 4.81
CA ALA A 93 -0.81 -6.44 5.62
C ALA A 93 -2.32 -6.17 5.65
N TRP A 94 -2.74 -4.92 5.83
CA TRP A 94 -4.14 -4.54 5.80
C TRP A 94 -4.79 -4.80 4.43
N LEU A 95 -4.13 -4.39 3.35
CA LEU A 95 -4.62 -4.57 1.97
C LEU A 95 -4.72 -6.06 1.60
N SER A 96 -3.73 -6.85 2.00
CA SER A 96 -3.74 -8.30 1.81
C SER A 96 -4.92 -8.95 2.54
N LEU A 97 -5.13 -8.61 3.81
CA LEU A 97 -6.27 -9.12 4.58
C LEU A 97 -7.61 -8.78 3.93
N VAL A 98 -7.84 -7.50 3.56
CA VAL A 98 -9.14 -7.11 2.99
C VAL A 98 -9.39 -7.72 1.61
N SER A 99 -8.33 -7.96 0.83
CA SER A 99 -8.43 -8.59 -0.49
C SER A 99 -8.62 -10.10 -0.40
N ASP A 100 -7.86 -10.79 0.46
CA ASP A 100 -7.90 -12.25 0.58
C ASP A 100 -9.16 -12.74 1.28
N CYS A 101 -9.60 -12.04 2.33
CA CYS A 101 -10.86 -12.33 3.02
C CYS A 101 -12.09 -11.74 2.33
N ARG A 102 -11.94 -11.15 1.12
CA ARG A 102 -13.04 -10.56 0.34
C ARG A 102 -13.83 -9.46 1.07
N LEU A 103 -13.23 -8.83 2.07
CA LEU A 103 -13.85 -7.69 2.75
C LEU A 103 -13.98 -6.49 1.81
N ALA A 104 -13.12 -6.41 0.80
CA ALA A 104 -13.20 -5.41 -0.25
C ALA A 104 -14.46 -5.54 -1.12
N ASP A 105 -15.08 -6.73 -1.22
CA ASP A 105 -16.30 -6.94 -2.01
C ASP A 105 -17.50 -6.20 -1.41
N ASP A 106 -17.47 -5.92 -0.10
CA ASP A 106 -18.48 -5.14 0.61
C ASP A 106 -18.22 -3.61 0.53
N PHE A 107 -17.11 -3.20 -0.08
CA PHE A 107 -16.75 -1.79 -0.19
C PHE A 107 -17.38 -1.17 -1.45
N ASP A 108 -17.79 0.09 -1.33
CA ASP A 108 -18.09 0.87 -2.53
C ASP A 108 -16.80 1.36 -3.21
N GLN A 109 -16.95 1.76 -4.48
CA GLN A 109 -15.83 2.24 -5.32
C GLN A 109 -15.07 3.45 -4.75
N ASN A 110 -15.65 4.17 -3.78
CA ASN A 110 -15.10 5.36 -3.14
C ASN A 110 -14.73 5.12 -1.67
N ASN A 111 -14.49 3.87 -1.27
CA ASN A 111 -14.18 3.53 0.10
C ASN A 111 -13.01 4.40 0.65
N PRO A 112 -13.23 5.11 1.77
CA PRO A 112 -12.26 6.10 2.25
C PRO A 112 -10.94 5.47 2.71
N HIS A 113 -10.94 4.21 3.16
CA HIS A 113 -9.71 3.53 3.55
C HIS A 113 -8.86 3.20 2.32
N LEU A 114 -9.47 2.66 1.25
CA LEU A 114 -8.73 2.37 0.01
C LEU A 114 -8.15 3.63 -0.63
N ILE A 115 -8.91 4.73 -0.65
CA ILE A 115 -8.42 6.02 -1.17
C ILE A 115 -7.26 6.55 -0.30
N ALA A 116 -7.35 6.39 1.02
CA ALA A 116 -6.28 6.81 1.93
C ALA A 116 -5.00 5.99 1.70
N HIS A 117 -5.10 4.67 1.56
CA HIS A 117 -3.96 3.78 1.30
C HIS A 117 -3.35 4.02 -0.08
N GLU A 118 -4.17 4.26 -1.10
CA GLU A 118 -3.72 4.70 -2.41
C GLU A 118 -2.86 5.96 -2.31
N LEU A 119 -3.32 6.97 -1.58
CA LEU A 119 -2.56 8.21 -1.39
C LEU A 119 -1.26 7.98 -0.61
N GLN A 120 -1.26 7.10 0.40
CA GLN A 120 -0.06 6.74 1.15
C GLN A 120 0.99 6.04 0.27
N ILE A 121 0.55 5.16 -0.63
CA ILE A 121 1.42 4.49 -1.61
C ILE A 121 1.95 5.49 -2.64
N LEU A 122 1.08 6.34 -3.20
CA LEU A 122 1.48 7.39 -4.14
C LEU A 122 2.53 8.35 -3.55
N ASN A 123 2.38 8.74 -2.27
CA ASN A 123 3.36 9.60 -1.60
C ASN A 123 4.75 8.96 -1.43
N SER A 124 4.88 7.66 -1.69
CA SER A 124 6.17 6.94 -1.67
C SER A 124 6.82 6.87 -3.06
N ILE A 125 6.09 7.25 -4.12
CA ILE A 125 6.52 7.22 -5.51
C ILE A 125 7.00 8.62 -5.90
N PRO A 126 8.27 8.80 -6.30
CA PRO A 126 8.76 10.09 -6.73
C PRO A 126 8.21 10.47 -8.12
N ASP A 127 7.96 11.76 -8.35
CA ASP A 127 7.34 12.26 -9.58
C ASP A 127 8.22 11.99 -10.83
N ASP A 128 9.53 11.96 -10.66
CA ASP A 128 10.54 11.72 -11.70
C ASP A 128 10.84 10.23 -11.90
N LEU A 129 10.12 9.31 -11.24
CA LEU A 129 10.38 7.86 -11.34
C LEU A 129 10.41 7.37 -12.80
N SER A 130 9.52 7.91 -13.64
CA SER A 130 9.44 7.56 -15.07
C SER A 130 10.62 8.06 -15.92
N GLU A 131 11.45 8.97 -15.40
CA GLU A 131 12.62 9.50 -16.11
C GLU A 131 13.80 8.51 -16.10
N TYR A 132 13.79 7.52 -15.19
CA TYR A 132 14.89 6.57 -14.99
C TYR A 132 14.65 5.18 -15.64
N GLY A 133 13.71 5.08 -16.58
CA GLY A 133 13.40 3.85 -17.32
C GLY A 133 12.21 3.07 -16.76
N ASP A 134 12.04 1.83 -17.22
CA ASP A 134 10.98 0.95 -16.70
C ASP A 134 11.23 0.67 -15.21
N VAL A 135 10.18 0.82 -14.39
CA VAL A 135 10.30 0.68 -12.94
C VAL A 135 10.45 -0.78 -12.56
N GLN A 136 11.68 -1.28 -12.50
CA GLN A 136 11.92 -2.67 -12.09
C GLN A 136 12.44 -2.73 -10.66
N MET A 137 11.64 -3.31 -9.78
CA MET A 137 12.01 -3.68 -8.42
C MET A 137 12.19 -5.19 -8.30
N SER A 138 13.28 -5.61 -7.66
CA SER A 138 13.50 -7.02 -7.35
C SER A 138 12.74 -7.44 -6.09
N TRP A 139 12.01 -8.56 -6.17
CA TRP A 139 11.39 -9.23 -5.03
C TRP A 139 12.40 -9.83 -4.05
N ASP A 140 13.62 -10.11 -4.50
CA ASP A 140 14.65 -10.71 -3.66
C ASP A 140 15.21 -9.72 -2.62
N ILE A 141 15.01 -8.43 -2.85
CA ILE A 141 15.33 -7.35 -1.90
C ILE A 141 14.19 -7.26 -0.90
N ILE A 142 14.49 -7.52 0.38
CA ILE A 142 13.49 -7.61 1.46
C ILE A 142 12.70 -6.30 1.58
N GLU A 143 13.38 -5.16 1.46
CA GLU A 143 12.82 -3.83 1.58
C GLU A 143 11.80 -3.54 0.47
N ASN A 144 12.01 -4.06 -0.75
CA ASN A 144 11.08 -3.91 -1.86
C ASN A 144 9.77 -4.68 -1.67
N ARG A 145 9.81 -5.80 -0.94
CA ARG A 145 8.67 -6.74 -0.85
C ARG A 145 7.41 -6.08 -0.33
N ASP A 146 7.53 -5.27 0.71
CA ASP A 146 6.36 -4.63 1.33
C ASP A 146 5.71 -3.62 0.38
N PHE A 147 6.50 -2.86 -0.37
CA PHE A 147 5.98 -1.94 -1.37
C PHE A 147 5.34 -2.67 -2.56
N ILE A 148 6.01 -3.70 -3.11
CA ILE A 148 5.47 -4.52 -4.20
C ILE A 148 4.15 -5.17 -3.78
N ARG A 149 4.09 -5.73 -2.56
CA ARG A 149 2.87 -6.29 -1.97
C ARG A 149 1.77 -5.25 -1.85
N ALA A 150 2.08 -4.08 -1.29
CA ALA A 150 1.09 -3.03 -1.10
C ALA A 150 0.45 -2.60 -2.43
N VAL A 151 1.26 -2.46 -3.49
CA VAL A 151 0.79 -2.14 -4.85
C VAL A 151 -0.14 -3.21 -5.40
N PHE A 152 0.28 -4.49 -5.34
CA PHE A 152 -0.52 -5.61 -5.84
C PHE A 152 -1.86 -5.74 -5.08
N TRP A 153 -1.80 -5.70 -3.74
CA TRP A 153 -2.99 -5.84 -2.90
C TRP A 153 -3.92 -4.63 -2.98
N LEU A 154 -3.39 -3.43 -3.26
CA LEU A 154 -4.21 -2.26 -3.55
C LEU A 154 -5.02 -2.48 -4.85
N ALA A 155 -4.36 -2.98 -5.90
CA ALA A 155 -5.02 -3.27 -7.17
C ALA A 155 -6.18 -4.27 -6.99
N ARG A 156 -5.91 -5.37 -6.26
CA ARG A 156 -6.90 -6.39 -5.95
C ARG A 156 -8.02 -5.88 -5.03
N SER A 157 -7.70 -5.00 -4.08
CA SER A 157 -8.73 -4.37 -3.22
C SER A 157 -9.67 -3.48 -4.03
N PHE A 158 -9.14 -2.68 -4.96
CA PHE A 158 -9.98 -1.89 -5.86
C PHE A 158 -10.82 -2.75 -6.81
N TYR A 159 -10.27 -3.89 -7.24
CA TYR A 159 -11.01 -4.87 -8.03
C TYR A 159 -12.21 -5.42 -7.27
N GLY A 160 -12.00 -5.87 -6.02
CA GLY A 160 -13.09 -6.33 -5.13
C GLY A 160 -14.14 -5.26 -4.87
N ALA A 161 -13.72 -4.02 -4.64
CA ALA A 161 -14.60 -2.86 -4.45
C ALA A 161 -15.30 -2.38 -5.75
N CYS A 162 -15.22 -3.15 -6.84
CA CYS A 162 -15.77 -2.84 -8.17
C CYS A 162 -15.26 -1.53 -8.77
N ASN A 163 -14.12 -0.98 -8.30
CA ASN A 163 -13.46 0.17 -8.91
C ASN A 163 -12.47 -0.30 -9.99
N LEU A 164 -13.03 -0.80 -11.09
CA LEU A 164 -12.28 -1.45 -12.17
C LEU A 164 -11.29 -0.50 -12.87
N SER A 165 -11.61 0.79 -12.91
CA SER A 165 -10.72 1.81 -13.48
C SER A 165 -9.43 1.96 -12.68
N LYS A 166 -9.52 2.01 -11.34
CA LYS A 166 -8.34 2.03 -10.47
C LYS A 166 -7.64 0.68 -10.44
N ALA A 167 -8.38 -0.41 -10.39
CA ALA A 167 -7.81 -1.75 -10.45
C ALA A 167 -6.92 -1.93 -11.69
N LEU A 168 -7.40 -1.54 -12.88
CA LEU A 168 -6.64 -1.62 -14.12
C LEU A 168 -5.33 -0.83 -14.05
N LYS A 169 -5.37 0.41 -13.54
CA LYS A 169 -4.17 1.25 -13.38
C LYS A 169 -3.15 0.59 -12.45
N TRP A 170 -3.59 0.15 -11.29
CA TRP A 170 -2.71 -0.42 -10.27
C TRP A 170 -2.18 -1.81 -10.65
N PHE A 171 -2.97 -2.65 -11.33
CA PHE A 171 -2.48 -3.92 -11.88
C PHE A 171 -1.49 -3.68 -13.02
N THR A 172 -1.72 -2.70 -13.90
CA THR A 172 -0.74 -2.34 -14.94
C THR A 172 0.59 -1.91 -14.31
N TYR A 173 0.53 -1.07 -13.27
CA TYR A 173 1.71 -0.65 -12.54
C TYR A 173 2.39 -1.82 -11.80
N SER A 174 1.61 -2.69 -11.14
CA SER A 174 2.12 -3.90 -10.48
C SER A 174 2.85 -4.81 -11.45
N ASN A 175 2.29 -5.02 -12.65
CA ASN A 175 2.89 -5.87 -13.68
C ASN A 175 4.20 -5.29 -14.24
N SER A 176 4.31 -3.96 -14.34
CA SER A 176 5.56 -3.32 -14.73
C SER A 176 6.59 -3.30 -13.59
N LEU A 177 6.14 -3.39 -12.34
CA LEU A 177 6.96 -3.18 -11.14
C LEU A 177 7.87 -4.38 -10.82
N CYS A 178 7.35 -5.61 -10.91
CA CYS A 178 8.05 -6.82 -10.48
C CYS A 178 7.47 -8.10 -11.10
N ASP A 179 8.34 -9.02 -11.51
CA ASP A 179 7.97 -10.30 -12.14
C ASP A 179 7.24 -11.27 -11.19
N HIS A 180 7.38 -11.12 -9.87
CA HIS A 180 6.87 -12.11 -8.90
C HIS A 180 5.35 -12.29 -8.96
N TYR A 181 4.61 -11.22 -9.24
CA TYR A 181 3.14 -11.23 -9.32
C TYR A 181 2.64 -11.12 -10.75
N SER A 182 3.50 -11.20 -11.77
CA SER A 182 3.10 -10.96 -13.15
C SER A 182 2.02 -11.95 -13.60
N HIS A 183 2.17 -13.23 -13.29
CA HIS A 183 1.19 -14.22 -13.70
C HIS A 183 -0.17 -14.03 -13.02
N GLU A 184 -0.20 -13.79 -11.71
CA GLU A 184 -1.43 -13.48 -10.99
C GLU A 184 -2.06 -12.19 -11.50
N THR A 185 -1.23 -11.18 -11.83
CA THR A 185 -1.68 -9.90 -12.36
C THR A 185 -2.26 -10.02 -13.77
N GLU A 186 -1.70 -10.91 -14.61
CA GLU A 186 -2.18 -11.16 -15.97
C GLU A 186 -3.65 -11.60 -15.99
N GLU A 187 -4.08 -12.50 -15.10
CA GLU A 187 -5.47 -12.94 -15.03
C GLU A 187 -6.43 -11.77 -14.75
N TYR A 188 -6.08 -10.90 -13.81
CA TYR A 188 -6.86 -9.68 -13.53
C TYR A 188 -6.85 -8.71 -14.72
N LEU A 189 -5.71 -8.54 -15.38
CA LEU A 189 -5.59 -7.67 -16.55
C LEU A 189 -6.39 -8.20 -17.75
N GLU A 190 -6.45 -9.52 -17.96
CA GLU A 190 -7.27 -10.14 -19.00
C GLU A 190 -8.75 -9.81 -18.82
N ASP A 191 -9.28 -9.92 -17.60
CA ASP A 191 -10.66 -9.53 -17.28
C ASP A 191 -10.88 -8.01 -17.45
N LEU A 192 -9.96 -7.19 -16.93
CA LEU A 192 -10.07 -5.73 -16.96
C LEU A 192 -9.96 -5.11 -18.35
N LYS A 193 -9.37 -5.83 -19.31
CA LYS A 193 -9.25 -5.40 -20.71
C LYS A 193 -10.46 -5.77 -21.58
N LEU A 194 -11.42 -6.52 -21.04
CA LEU A 194 -12.68 -6.80 -21.75
C LEU A 194 -13.48 -5.52 -21.97
N ASP A 195 -14.27 -5.47 -23.05
CA ASP A 195 -15.22 -4.37 -23.31
C ASP A 195 -16.20 -4.18 -22.13
N LYS A 196 -16.48 -5.27 -21.40
CA LYS A 196 -17.25 -5.30 -20.16
C LYS A 196 -16.54 -6.25 -19.18
N PRO A 197 -15.67 -5.72 -18.29
CA PRO A 197 -15.00 -6.55 -17.30
C PRO A 197 -16.00 -7.22 -16.37
N THR A 198 -15.72 -8.46 -15.97
CA THR A 198 -16.64 -9.25 -15.16
C THR A 198 -16.53 -8.94 -13.68
N GLY A 199 -15.33 -8.57 -13.19
CA GLY A 199 -15.09 -8.38 -11.76
C GLY A 199 -15.04 -9.69 -10.97
N THR A 200 -14.75 -10.84 -11.62
CA THR A 200 -14.86 -12.18 -11.00
C THR A 200 -13.60 -13.05 -11.02
N VAL A 201 -12.42 -12.49 -11.25
CA VAL A 201 -11.15 -13.25 -11.23
C VAL A 201 -10.87 -13.85 -9.85
N GLY A 202 -10.85 -15.19 -9.79
CA GLY A 202 -10.30 -16.00 -8.70
C GLY A 202 -11.21 -16.28 -7.49
N LYS A 203 -11.36 -17.56 -7.15
CA LYS A 203 -11.75 -18.08 -5.81
C LYS A 203 -10.56 -18.83 -5.23
N TRP A 204 -9.76 -18.16 -4.40
CA TRP A 204 -8.63 -18.77 -3.69
C TRP A 204 -9.01 -19.00 -2.23
N LYS A 205 -8.37 -19.98 -1.59
CA LYS A 205 -8.46 -20.16 -0.13
C LYS A 205 -7.67 -19.03 0.53
N SER A 206 -8.29 -18.29 1.43
CA SER A 206 -7.59 -17.19 2.11
C SER A 206 -6.44 -17.75 2.93
N GLN A 207 -5.31 -17.05 2.98
CA GLN A 207 -4.22 -17.37 3.92
C GLN A 207 -4.62 -17.08 5.38
N TRP A 208 -5.76 -16.42 5.58
CA TRP A 208 -6.35 -16.08 6.88
C TRP A 208 -7.47 -17.03 7.30
N ASP A 209 -7.82 -18.03 6.47
CA ASP A 209 -8.77 -19.12 6.78
C ASP A 209 -8.05 -20.30 7.46
#